data_AF-A0A090QYM0-F1
#
_entry.id   AF-A0A090QYM0-F1
#
_cell.length_a   1.000
_cell.length_b   1.000
_cell.length_c   1.000
_cell.angle_alpha   90.00
_cell.angle_beta   90.00
_cell.angle_gamma   90.00
#
_symmetry.space_group_name_H-M   'P 1'
#
loop_
_entity.id
_entity.type
_entity.pdbx_description
1 polymer ?
#
loop_
_entity_poly.entity_id
_entity_poly.type
_entity_poly.pdbx_seq_one_letter_code
_entity_poly.pdbx_strand_id
1 'polypeptide(L)' 'MQLIKDGKVWMEMIKSRNKTSHTYNEETADEIFNDIIHLYHAAFKEFLEVMESKRSGDQKNMFETE' A
#
# COMPACT_ATOMS: atom_id res chain seq x y z
N MET A 1 -12.33 -1.07 -13.18
CA MET A 1 -11.01 -1.61 -12.80
C MET A 1 -10.69 -1.09 -11.41
N GLN A 2 -10.57 -1.99 -10.43
CA GLN A 2 -10.43 -1.62 -9.02
C GLN A 2 -8.97 -1.32 -8.69
N LEU A 3 -8.69 -0.19 -8.04
CA LEU A 3 -7.31 0.28 -7.78
C LEU A 3 -6.65 -0.46 -6.60
N ILE A 4 -7.42 -0.71 -5.54
CA ILE A 4 -6.99 -1.44 -4.33
C ILE A 4 -7.98 -2.57 -4.05
N LYS A 5 -7.47 -3.76 -3.77
CA LYS A 5 -8.28 -4.98 -3.63
C LYS A 5 -8.98 -5.09 -2.28
N ASP A 6 -8.26 -4.84 -1.19
CA ASP A 6 -8.81 -4.84 0.17
C ASP A 6 -8.58 -3.51 0.88
N GLY A 7 -9.60 -2.65 0.90
CA GLY A 7 -9.52 -1.35 1.55
C GLY A 7 -9.33 -1.39 3.07
N LYS A 8 -9.67 -2.50 3.75
CA LYS A 8 -9.51 -2.60 5.21
C LYS A 8 -8.03 -2.62 5.60
N VAL A 9 -7.21 -3.34 4.84
CA VAL A 9 -5.75 -3.39 5.06
C VAL A 9 -5.13 -2.00 4.99
N TRP A 10 -5.59 -1.17 4.04
CA TRP A 10 -5.14 0.22 3.92
C TRP A 10 -5.59 1.09 5.10
N MET A 11 -6.82 0.90 5.60
CA MET A 11 -7.30 1.62 6.78
C MET A 11 -6.54 1.25 8.04
N GLU A 12 -6.20 -0.03 8.23
CA GLU A 12 -5.34 -0.45 9.34
C GLU A 12 -3.92 0.11 9.20
N MET A 13 -3.35 0.14 7.99
CA MET A 13 -2.05 0.75 7.73
C MET A 13 -2.01 2.24 8.12
N ILE A 14 -3.07 2.99 7.83
CA ILE A 14 -3.18 4.40 8.25
C ILE A 14 -3.22 4.52 9.79
N LYS A 15 -3.94 3.63 10.48
CA LYS A 15 -3.95 3.60 11.95
C LYS A 15 -2.57 3.26 12.51
N SER A 16 -1.88 2.24 11.97
CA SER A 16 -0.51 1.91 12.35
C SER A 16 0.42 3.11 12.19
N ARG A 17 0.34 3.84 11.07
CA ARG A 17 1.10 5.08 10.84
C ARG A 17 0.79 6.20 11.83
N ASN A 18 -0.43 6.29 12.34
CA ASN A 18 -0.75 7.25 13.40
C ASN A 18 -0.16 6.83 14.76
N LYS A 19 0.01 5.52 14.98
CA LYS A 19 0.66 4.99 16.19
C LYS A 19 2.19 5.09 16.15
N THR A 20 2.83 5.19 14.99
CA THR A 20 4.31 5.27 14.88
C THR A 20 4.91 6.56 15.46
N SER A 21 4.13 7.57 15.84
CA SER A 21 4.61 8.70 16.64
C SER A 21 4.72 8.40 18.14
N HIS A 22 4.13 7.29 18.59
CA HIS A 22 4.10 6.82 19.98
C HIS A 22 5.03 5.62 20.21
N THR A 23 6.15 5.53 19.48
CA THR A 23 7.08 4.40 19.38
C THR A 23 7.81 3.98 20.65
N TYR A 24 7.53 4.60 21.80
CA TYR A 24 8.06 4.15 23.09
C TYR A 24 7.40 2.86 23.60
N ASN A 25 6.33 2.40 22.96
CA ASN A 25 5.68 1.13 23.25
C ASN A 25 6.21 0.03 22.31
N GLU A 26 7.09 -0.84 22.82
CA GLU A 26 7.68 -1.97 22.10
C GLU A 26 6.61 -2.94 21.57
N GLU A 27 5.54 -3.21 22.33
CA GLU A 27 4.42 -4.04 21.87
C GLU A 27 3.75 -3.43 20.63
N THR A 28 3.55 -2.11 20.62
CA THR A 28 3.00 -1.42 19.44
C THR A 28 3.96 -1.47 18.26
N ALA A 29 5.27 -1.39 18.49
CA ALA A 29 6.27 -1.49 17.43
C ALA A 29 6.27 -2.91 16.82
N ASP A 30 6.20 -3.95 17.65
CA ASP A 30 6.14 -5.34 17.22
C ASP A 30 4.84 -5.67 16.46
N GLU A 31 3.69 -5.17 16.92
CA GLU A 31 2.43 -5.27 16.19
C GLU A 31 2.55 -4.69 14.78
N ILE A 32 3.03 -3.45 14.68
CA ILE A 32 3.18 -2.75 13.39
C ILE A 32 4.20 -3.46 12.50
N PHE A 33 5.30 -3.97 13.06
CA PHE A 33 6.29 -4.75 12.32
C PHE A 33 5.67 -6.00 11.70
N ASN A 34 4.91 -6.77 12.48
CA ASN A 34 4.22 -7.96 11.98
C ASN A 34 3.20 -7.61 10.89
N ASP A 35 2.42 -6.53 11.08
CA ASP A 35 1.47 -6.06 10.07
C ASP A 35 2.17 -5.65 8.77
N ILE A 36 3.35 -5.02 8.84
CA ILE A 36 4.14 -4.66 7.66
C ILE A 36 4.50 -5.90 6.84
N ILE A 37 5.06 -6.91 7.50
CA ILE A 37 5.55 -8.13 6.83
C ILE A 37 4.41 -8.96 6.27
N HIS A 38 3.32 -9.12 7.04
CA HIS A 38 2.27 -10.07 6.72
C HIS A 38 1.08 -9.48 5.96
N LEU A 39 0.81 -8.17 6.09
CA LEU A 39 -0.36 -7.53 5.49
C LEU A 39 0.04 -6.44 4.48
N TYR A 40 0.82 -5.45 4.92
CA TYR A 40 1.02 -4.23 4.14
C TYR A 40 1.90 -4.45 2.92
N HIS A 41 2.97 -5.24 3.05
CA HIS A 41 3.84 -5.56 1.92
C HIS A 41 3.10 -6.28 0.78
N ALA A 42 2.19 -7.22 1.12
CA ALA A 42 1.38 -7.89 0.11
C ALA A 42 0.43 -6.91 -0.59
N ALA A 43 -0.26 -6.06 0.18
CA ALA A 43 -1.15 -5.03 -0.36
C ALA A 43 -0.44 -4.04 -1.29
N PHE A 44 0.80 -3.64 -0.97
CA PHE A 44 1.60 -2.78 -1.83
C PHE A 44 2.02 -3.46 -3.13
N LYS A 45 2.36 -4.76 -3.10
CA LYS A 45 2.68 -5.51 -4.34
C LYS A 45 1.48 -5.62 -5.26
N GLU A 46 0.31 -5.95 -4.73
CA GLU A 46 -0.92 -5.98 -5.53
C GLU A 46 -1.24 -4.60 -6.13
N PHE A 47 -1.09 -3.53 -5.35
CA PHE A 47 -1.29 -2.17 -5.85
C PHE A 47 -0.26 -1.79 -6.94
N LEU A 48 1.00 -2.18 -6.78
CA LEU A 48 2.05 -1.95 -7.77
C LEU A 48 1.70 -2.61 -9.12
N GLU A 49 1.24 -3.87 -9.10
CA GLU A 49 0.82 -4.58 -10.31
C GLU A 49 -0.31 -3.83 -11.05
N VAL A 50 -1.30 -3.33 -10.30
CA VAL A 50 -2.39 -2.53 -10.87
C VAL A 50 -1.88 -1.22 -11.47
N MET A 51 -0.98 -0.53 -10.77
CA MET A 51 -0.39 0.73 -11.26
C MET A 51 0.47 0.52 -12.50
N GLU A 52 1.27 -0.54 -12.56
CA GLU A 52 2.10 -0.90 -13.71
C GLU A 52 1.25 -1.29 -14.93
N SER A 53 0.17 -2.04 -14.71
CA SER A 53 -0.81 -2.36 -15.76
C SER A 53 -1.42 -1.09 -16.36
N LYS A 54 -1.78 -0.11 -15.52
CA LYS A 54 -2.32 1.19 -15.97
C LYS A 54 -1.29 2.05 -16.68
N ARG A 55 -0.06 2.10 -16.15
CA ARG A 55 1.06 2.84 -16.75
C ARG A 55 1.38 2.30 -18.16
N SER A 56 1.42 0.98 -18.30
CA SER A 56 1.77 0.30 -19.55
C SER A 56 0.63 0.25 -20.58
N GLY A 57 -0.63 0.16 -20.14
CA GLY A 57 -1.80 0.04 -21.02
C GLY A 57 -2.49 1.35 -21.40
N ASP A 58 -2.62 2.30 -20.46
CA ASP A 58 -3.46 3.50 -20.65
C ASP A 58 -2.64 4.80 -20.74
N GLN A 59 -1.49 4.85 -20.07
CA GLN A 59 -0.72 6.09 -19.91
C GLN A 59 0.35 6.32 -20.99
N LYS A 60 0.82 5.24 -21.64
CA LYS A 60 1.81 5.31 -22.73
C LYS A 60 1.27 6.03 -23.97
N ASN A 61 -0.01 5.83 -24.27
CA ASN A 61 -0.69 6.45 -25.41
C ASN A 61 -0.99 7.97 -25.23
N MET A 62 -0.80 8.54 -24.04
CA MET A 62 -1.04 9.98 -23.79
C MET A 62 0.14 10.88 -24.17
N PHE A 63 1.33 10.32 -24.44
CA PHE A 63 2.55 11.09 -24.72
C PHE A 63 3.17 10.77 -26.09
N GLU A 64 2.53 9.93 -26.91
CA GLU A 64 3.03 9.52 -28.25
C GLU A 64 2.42 10.35 -29.41
N THR A 65 1.66 11.41 -29.12
CA THR A 65 1.22 12.40 -30.12
C THR A 65 1.84 13.77 -29.86
N GLU A 66 3.08 13.95 -30.33
CA GLU A 66 3.60 15.23 -30.84
C GLU A 66 4.21 14.98 -32.23
#